data_AF-A0ABD5FFJ3-F1
#
_entry.id   AF-A0ABD5FFJ3-F1
#
_cell.length_a   1.000
_cell.length_b   1.000
_cell.length_c   1.000
_cell.angle_alpha   90.00
_cell.angle_beta   90.00
_cell.angle_gamma   90.00
#
_symmetry.space_group_name_H-M   'P 1'
#
loop_
_entity.id
_entity.type
_entity.pdbx_description
1 polymer ?
#
loop_
_entity_poly.entity_id
_entity_poly.type
_entity_poly.pdbx_seq_one_letter_code
_entity_poly.pdbx_strand_id
1 'polypeptide(L)'
;MAIVVNREIAGDLNNPTAELLNYCIQEHMKMLRRLEKLSDYYDGKHDITKRKKENEAAPNNKILVNHAKYVVDMNVGFMVGNPISYVSDATKNIQPVLDVYNELDIVSHDTELEKDLSTFGIAYELLYLARGKEVNSTEIRIKCIDPRGIFLVTDDTVDKNSLFAVHYQPVFDLQGGIVSRVTKKCWFWAIENVGIRSSVLFV
;
A
#
# COMPACT_ATOMS: atom_id res chain seq x y z
N MET A 1 2.57 7.96 2.78
CA MET A 1 3.02 9.09 3.62
C MET A 1 2.47 8.81 5.00
N ALA A 2 3.35 8.74 5.99
CA ALA A 2 2.95 8.33 7.33
C ALA A 2 2.22 9.46 8.06
N ILE A 3 1.22 9.09 8.86
CA ILE A 3 0.52 9.99 9.77
C ILE A 3 1.32 9.99 11.08
N VAL A 4 1.81 11.17 11.46
CA VAL A 4 2.60 11.34 12.67
C VAL A 4 1.65 11.53 13.85
N VAL A 5 1.84 10.74 14.89
CA VAL A 5 1.09 10.80 16.15
C VAL A 5 2.09 10.78 17.30
N ASN A 6 1.88 11.62 18.31
CA ASN A 6 2.69 11.61 19.51
C ASN A 6 2.44 10.31 20.30
N ARG A 7 3.51 9.61 20.70
CA ARG A 7 3.44 8.33 21.41
C ARG A 7 2.62 8.36 22.70
N GLU A 8 2.64 9.46 23.44
CA GLU A 8 1.90 9.58 24.70
C GLU A 8 0.38 9.58 24.46
N ILE A 9 -0.05 10.19 23.33
CA ILE A 9 -1.45 10.24 22.91
C ILE A 9 -1.89 8.90 22.29
N ALA A 10 -0.95 8.15 21.70
CA ALA A 10 -1.25 6.86 21.08
C ALA A 10 -1.74 5.80 22.09
N GLY A 11 -1.43 5.96 23.38
CA GLY A 11 -1.93 5.10 24.45
C GLY A 11 -1.53 3.63 24.27
N ASP A 12 -2.50 2.71 24.40
CA ASP A 12 -2.26 1.30 24.13
C ASP A 12 -2.21 1.04 22.63
N LEU A 13 -1.00 0.73 22.14
CA LEU A 13 -0.76 0.37 20.75
C LEU A 13 -1.58 -0.83 20.32
N ASN A 14 -1.87 -1.80 21.19
CA ASN A 14 -2.63 -3.00 20.81
C ASN A 14 -4.10 -2.67 20.55
N ASN A 15 -4.67 -1.76 21.33
CA ASN A 15 -6.06 -1.34 21.25
C ASN A 15 -6.18 0.20 21.16
N PRO A 16 -5.91 0.79 19.98
CA PRO A 16 -5.95 2.24 19.82
C PRO A 16 -7.37 2.79 20.03
N THR A 17 -7.47 3.97 20.63
CA THR A 17 -8.77 4.61 20.92
C THR A 17 -9.49 4.99 19.62
N ALA A 18 -10.82 4.88 19.59
CA ALA A 18 -11.63 5.21 18.41
C ALA A 18 -11.43 6.66 17.92
N GLU A 19 -11.20 7.60 18.84
CA GLU A 19 -10.89 9.00 18.53
C GLU A 19 -9.61 9.14 17.71
N LEU A 20 -8.55 8.43 18.09
CA LEU A 20 -7.27 8.42 17.37
C LEU A 20 -7.44 7.84 15.97
N LEU A 21 -8.14 6.70 15.85
CA LEU A 21 -8.42 6.09 14.55
C LEU A 21 -9.21 7.04 13.63
N ASN A 22 -10.22 7.71 14.16
CA ASN A 22 -11.00 8.69 13.40
C ASN A 22 -10.15 9.87 12.94
N TYR A 23 -9.27 10.40 13.79
CA TYR A 23 -8.32 11.44 13.42
C TYR A 23 -7.41 10.98 12.27
N CYS A 24 -6.78 9.82 12.39
CA CYS A 24 -5.89 9.30 11.36
C CYS A 24 -6.64 9.05 10.02
N ILE A 25 -7.86 8.52 10.08
CA ILE A 25 -8.69 8.32 8.89
C ILE A 25 -9.04 9.66 8.23
N GLN A 26 -9.34 10.70 9.00
CA GLN A 26 -9.62 12.03 8.45
C GLN A 26 -8.39 12.65 7.79
N GLU A 27 -7.22 12.54 8.40
CA GLU A 27 -5.96 12.99 7.79
C GLU A 27 -5.65 12.22 6.50
N HIS A 28 -5.88 10.90 6.49
CA HIS A 28 -5.74 10.10 5.29
C HIS A 28 -6.71 10.54 4.18
N MET A 29 -7.97 10.85 4.52
CA MET A 29 -8.97 11.32 3.56
C MET A 29 -8.57 12.62 2.85
N LYS A 30 -7.83 13.52 3.52
CA LYS A 30 -7.30 14.74 2.87
C LYS A 30 -6.30 14.40 1.76
N MET A 31 -5.56 13.31 1.90
CA MET A 31 -4.55 12.85 0.93
C MET A 31 -5.15 12.07 -0.24
N LEU A 32 -6.33 11.48 -0.08
CA LEU A 32 -6.99 10.67 -1.12
C LEU A 32 -7.13 11.43 -2.45
N ARG A 33 -7.48 12.71 -2.40
CA ARG A 33 -7.60 13.55 -3.60
C ARG A 33 -6.31 13.58 -4.43
N ARG A 34 -5.15 13.60 -3.76
CA ARG A 34 -3.84 13.56 -4.43
C ARG A 34 -3.61 12.19 -5.07
N LEU A 35 -3.87 11.11 -4.33
CA LEU A 35 -3.68 9.74 -4.81
C LEU A 35 -4.61 9.42 -6.00
N GLU A 36 -5.87 9.83 -5.94
CA GLU A 36 -6.82 9.71 -7.05
C GLU A 36 -6.33 10.47 -8.28
N LYS A 37 -5.82 11.69 -8.11
CA LYS A 37 -5.23 12.44 -9.22
C LYS A 37 -4.06 11.69 -9.87
N LEU A 38 -3.17 11.10 -9.08
CA LEU A 38 -2.03 10.33 -9.59
C LEU A 38 -2.49 9.08 -10.36
N SER A 39 -3.46 8.35 -9.82
CA SER A 39 -4.10 7.21 -10.51
C SER A 39 -4.72 7.65 -11.85
N ASP A 40 -5.50 8.73 -11.83
CA ASP A 40 -6.15 9.28 -13.02
C ASP A 40 -5.11 9.65 -14.10
N TYR A 41 -3.98 10.22 -13.70
CA TYR A 41 -2.92 10.57 -14.65
C TYR A 41 -2.25 9.33 -15.27
N TYR A 42 -1.99 8.28 -14.48
CA TYR A 42 -1.50 7.01 -15.01
C TYR A 42 -2.50 6.38 -15.99
N ASP A 43 -3.79 6.40 -15.66
CA ASP A 43 -4.88 5.89 -16.50
C ASP A 43 -5.19 6.76 -17.73
N GLY A 44 -4.52 7.91 -17.90
CA GLY A 44 -4.75 8.83 -19.01
C GLY A 44 -5.96 9.76 -18.83
N LYS A 45 -6.61 9.77 -17.67
CA LYS A 45 -7.70 10.68 -17.31
C LYS A 45 -7.18 12.05 -16.85
N HIS A 46 -6.46 12.74 -17.73
CA HIS A 46 -5.81 14.00 -17.38
C HIS A 46 -6.80 15.16 -17.32
N ASP A 47 -6.46 16.22 -16.58
CA ASP A 47 -7.32 17.40 -16.40
C ASP A 47 -7.72 18.07 -17.72
N ILE A 48 -6.90 17.95 -18.78
CA ILE A 48 -7.20 18.47 -20.12
C ILE A 48 -8.49 17.87 -20.72
N THR A 49 -8.82 16.63 -20.36
CA THR A 49 -10.06 15.96 -20.82
C THR A 49 -11.31 16.65 -20.26
N LYS A 50 -11.19 17.29 -19.09
CA LYS A 50 -12.28 18.01 -18.40
C LYS A 50 -12.39 19.48 -18.82
N ARG A 51 -11.45 20.01 -19.61
CA ARG A 51 -11.46 21.42 -20.07
C ARG A 51 -12.76 21.76 -20.81
N LYS A 52 -13.45 22.80 -20.36
CA LYS A 52 -14.58 23.44 -21.06
C LYS A 52 -14.17 24.84 -21.51
N LYS A 53 -14.67 25.28 -22.67
CA LYS A 53 -14.55 26.68 -23.12
C LYS A 53 -15.80 27.43 -22.70
N GLU A 54 -15.68 28.74 -22.49
CA GLU A 54 -16.82 29.60 -22.13
C GLU A 54 -17.85 29.68 -23.26
N ASN A 55 -17.40 29.64 -24.52
CA ASN A 55 -18.26 29.59 -25.70
C ASN A 55 -18.35 28.15 -26.22
N GLU A 56 -19.53 27.56 -26.19
CA GLU A 56 -19.80 26.19 -26.67
C GLU A 56 -19.61 26.04 -28.19
N ALA A 57 -19.78 27.11 -28.97
CA ALA A 57 -19.60 27.09 -30.42
C ALA A 57 -18.12 27.11 -30.85
N ALA A 58 -17.19 27.39 -29.93
CA ALA A 58 -15.77 27.43 -30.23
C ALA A 58 -15.17 26.00 -30.24
N PRO A 59 -14.34 25.64 -31.24
CA PRO A 59 -13.76 24.30 -31.31
C PRO A 59 -12.86 24.03 -30.09
N ASN A 60 -13.14 22.97 -29.34
CA ASN A 60 -12.43 22.61 -28.11
C ASN A 60 -11.63 21.31 -28.31
N ASN A 61 -10.60 21.37 -29.17
CA ASN A 61 -9.71 20.24 -29.38
C ASN A 61 -8.93 19.92 -28.10
N LYS A 62 -8.87 18.63 -27.77
CA LYS A 62 -8.16 18.08 -26.60
C LYS A 62 -7.20 17.01 -27.12
N ILE A 63 -5.91 17.25 -26.93
CA ILE A 63 -4.87 16.28 -27.29
C ILE A 63 -4.33 15.74 -25.97
N LEU A 64 -4.31 14.41 -25.86
CA LEU A 64 -3.79 13.71 -24.70
C LEU A 64 -2.60 12.87 -25.14
N VAL A 65 -1.46 13.11 -24.51
CA VAL A 65 -0.27 12.24 -24.64
C VAL A 65 0.07 11.76 -23.23
N ASN A 66 -0.06 10.44 -23.01
CA ASN A 66 0.11 9.86 -21.68
C ASN A 66 1.59 9.62 -21.33
N HIS A 67 2.32 10.70 -21.09
CA HIS A 67 3.71 10.62 -20.63
C HIS A 67 3.84 10.00 -19.23
N ALA A 68 2.81 10.16 -18.38
CA ALA A 68 2.83 9.60 -17.01
C ALA A 68 2.96 8.07 -17.05
N LYS A 69 2.13 7.40 -17.84
CA LYS A 69 2.22 5.95 -18.03
C LYS A 69 3.57 5.53 -18.62
N TYR A 70 4.05 6.24 -19.64
CA TYR A 70 5.32 5.91 -20.27
C TYR A 70 6.50 5.95 -19.28
N VAL A 71 6.59 7.00 -18.45
CA VAL A 71 7.68 7.14 -17.47
C VAL A 71 7.59 6.05 -16.39
N VAL A 72 6.38 5.77 -15.88
CA VAL A 72 6.18 4.72 -14.88
C VAL A 72 6.56 3.35 -15.43
N ASP A 73 6.05 2.98 -16.61
CA ASP A 73 6.34 1.68 -17.21
C ASP A 73 7.85 1.52 -17.54
N MET A 74 8.52 2.62 -17.94
CA MET A 74 9.96 2.63 -18.14
C MET A 74 10.75 2.42 -16.84
N ASN A 75 10.35 3.06 -15.75
CA ASN A 75 10.99 2.89 -14.44
C ASN A 75 10.81 1.47 -13.90
N VAL A 76 9.58 0.93 -13.94
CA VAL A 76 9.27 -0.43 -13.49
C VAL A 76 10.09 -1.44 -14.29
N GLY A 77 10.13 -1.31 -15.62
CA GLY A 77 10.90 -2.19 -16.49
C GLY A 77 12.42 -2.09 -16.27
N PHE A 78 12.94 -0.94 -15.83
CA PHE A 78 14.35 -0.79 -15.51
C PHE A 78 14.71 -1.35 -14.13
N MET A 79 13.88 -1.11 -13.11
CA MET A 79 14.12 -1.55 -11.72
C MET A 79 13.90 -3.04 -11.51
N VAL A 80 12.78 -3.58 -12.01
CA VAL A 80 12.32 -4.95 -11.75
C VAL A 80 12.18 -5.76 -13.04
N GLY A 81 12.66 -5.25 -14.18
CA GLY A 81 12.64 -6.00 -15.44
C GLY A 81 13.48 -7.28 -15.40
N ASN A 82 14.54 -7.29 -14.60
CA ASN A 82 15.26 -8.49 -14.23
C ASN A 82 14.94 -8.85 -12.77
N PRO A 83 14.61 -10.11 -12.45
CA PRO A 83 14.34 -10.54 -11.09
C PRO A 83 15.53 -10.25 -10.14
N ILE A 84 15.21 -9.86 -8.92
CA ILE A 84 16.21 -9.59 -7.87
C ILE A 84 16.89 -10.91 -7.48
N SER A 85 18.22 -10.94 -7.52
CA SER A 85 19.02 -12.12 -7.16
C SER A 85 19.38 -12.11 -5.68
N TYR A 86 19.06 -13.19 -4.96
CA TYR A 86 19.38 -13.37 -3.56
C TYR A 86 20.62 -14.25 -3.39
N VAL A 87 21.61 -13.79 -2.62
CA VAL A 87 22.86 -14.53 -2.38
C VAL A 87 23.06 -14.66 -0.87
N SER A 88 23.47 -15.84 -0.41
CA SER A 88 23.85 -16.09 0.99
C SER A 88 25.34 -16.39 1.13
N ASP A 89 25.85 -16.22 2.36
CA ASP A 89 27.17 -16.71 2.73
C ASP A 89 27.29 -18.21 2.44
N ALA A 90 28.49 -18.66 2.04
CA ALA A 90 28.76 -20.05 1.63
C ALA A 90 28.44 -21.12 2.69
N THR A 91 28.26 -20.72 3.96
CA THR A 91 27.94 -21.61 5.09
C THR A 91 26.43 -21.76 5.34
N LYS A 92 25.58 -20.95 4.71
CA LYS A 92 24.13 -20.93 4.94
C LYS A 92 23.37 -21.36 3.69
N ASN A 93 22.40 -22.24 3.87
CA ASN A 93 21.50 -22.65 2.80
C ASN A 93 20.30 -21.69 2.70
N ILE A 94 20.24 -20.90 1.62
CA ILE A 94 19.12 -20.00 1.32
C ILE A 94 17.97 -20.68 0.57
N GLN A 95 18.16 -21.90 0.08
CA GLN A 95 17.18 -22.60 -0.75
C GLN A 95 15.77 -22.65 -0.14
N PRO A 96 15.58 -22.93 1.17
CA PRO A 96 14.23 -22.94 1.76
C PRO A 96 13.49 -21.60 1.66
N VAL A 97 14.23 -20.48 1.70
CA VAL A 97 13.64 -19.14 1.55
C VAL A 97 13.27 -18.89 0.09
N LEU A 98 14.15 -19.28 -0.84
CA LEU A 98 13.89 -19.18 -2.28
C LEU A 98 12.67 -20.00 -2.69
N ASP A 99 12.49 -21.19 -2.11
CA ASP A 99 11.35 -22.05 -2.38
C ASP A 99 10.04 -21.35 -1.96
N VAL A 100 10.00 -20.76 -0.77
CA VAL A 100 8.86 -19.95 -0.30
C VAL A 100 8.63 -18.72 -1.18
N TYR A 101 9.69 -18.05 -1.62
CA TYR A 101 9.57 -16.86 -2.49
C TYR A 101 9.02 -17.21 -3.87
N ASN A 102 9.38 -18.38 -4.40
CA ASN A 102 8.82 -18.91 -5.63
C ASN A 102 7.34 -19.28 -5.46
N GLU A 103 6.95 -19.88 -4.33
CA GLU A 103 5.54 -20.17 -4.01
C GLU A 103 4.69 -18.90 -3.89
N LEU A 104 5.29 -17.82 -3.37
CA LEU A 104 4.65 -16.52 -3.22
C LEU A 104 4.61 -15.68 -4.50
N ASP A 105 5.29 -16.12 -5.57
CA ASP A 105 5.46 -15.39 -6.83
C ASP A 105 6.01 -13.97 -6.59
N ILE A 106 7.13 -13.88 -5.85
CA ILE A 106 7.70 -12.60 -5.41
C ILE A 106 8.06 -11.68 -6.59
N VAL A 107 8.47 -12.24 -7.73
CA VAL A 107 8.87 -11.46 -8.91
C VAL A 107 7.69 -10.65 -9.47
N SER A 108 6.52 -11.29 -9.54
CA SER A 108 5.28 -10.63 -9.92
C SER A 108 4.84 -9.61 -8.87
N HIS A 109 4.97 -9.97 -7.60
CA HIS A 109 4.65 -9.10 -6.47
C HIS A 109 5.48 -7.80 -6.49
N ASP A 110 6.80 -7.91 -6.67
CA ASP A 110 7.72 -6.77 -6.73
C ASP A 110 7.40 -5.84 -7.89
N THR A 111 6.96 -6.40 -9.03
CA THR A 111 6.55 -5.62 -10.19
C THR A 111 5.32 -4.75 -9.92
N GLU A 112 4.31 -5.32 -9.24
CA GLU A 112 3.12 -4.56 -8.84
C GLU A 112 3.44 -3.53 -7.75
N LEU A 113 4.29 -3.89 -6.79
CA LEU A 113 4.73 -2.98 -5.73
C LEU A 113 5.50 -1.77 -6.31
N GLU A 114 6.42 -2.01 -7.24
CA GLU A 114 7.20 -0.95 -7.89
C GLU A 114 6.31 -0.06 -8.77
N LYS A 115 5.29 -0.64 -9.42
CA LYS A 115 4.32 0.13 -10.20
C LYS A 115 3.52 1.09 -9.32
N ASP A 116 3.05 0.62 -8.16
CA ASP A 116 2.37 1.47 -7.18
C ASP A 116 3.30 2.54 -6.62
N LEU A 117 4.56 2.18 -6.34
CA LEU A 117 5.58 3.10 -5.86
C LEU A 117 5.88 4.20 -6.90
N SER A 118 6.06 3.82 -8.16
CA SER A 118 6.31 4.74 -9.27
C SER A 118 5.08 5.62 -9.59
N THR A 119 3.86 5.13 -9.36
CA THR A 119 2.62 5.88 -9.63
C THR A 119 2.26 6.85 -8.51
N PHE A 120 2.20 6.35 -7.26
CA PHE A 120 1.71 7.10 -6.10
C PHE A 120 2.83 7.77 -5.29
N GLY A 121 4.07 7.35 -5.51
CA GLY A 121 5.24 7.67 -4.68
C GLY A 121 5.29 6.86 -3.39
N ILE A 122 4.35 5.93 -3.19
CA ILE A 122 4.22 5.07 -2.01
C ILE A 122 3.58 3.75 -2.43
N ALA A 123 4.01 2.66 -1.82
CA ALA A 123 3.39 1.35 -1.97
C ALA A 123 3.37 0.64 -0.61
N TYR A 124 2.40 -0.24 -0.42
CA TYR A 124 2.27 -1.01 0.82
C TYR A 124 2.06 -2.49 0.49
N GLU A 125 2.80 -3.34 1.18
CA GLU A 125 2.63 -4.78 1.16
C GLU A 125 1.95 -5.24 2.45
N LEU A 126 1.07 -6.23 2.33
CA LEU A 126 0.48 -6.93 3.46
C LEU A 126 0.93 -8.38 3.45
N LEU A 127 1.70 -8.74 4.48
CA LEU A 127 2.00 -10.12 4.84
C LEU A 127 0.92 -10.63 5.80
N TYR A 128 0.25 -11.71 5.43
CA TYR A 128 -0.79 -12.32 6.28
C TYR A 128 -0.78 -13.83 6.18
N LEU A 129 -1.35 -14.46 7.19
CA LEU A 129 -1.57 -15.90 7.23
C LEU A 129 -2.96 -16.20 6.66
N ALA A 130 -3.00 -16.99 5.60
CA ALA A 130 -4.22 -17.45 4.98
C ALA A 130 -4.47 -18.92 5.34
N ARG A 131 -5.75 -19.31 5.40
CA ARG A 131 -6.10 -20.73 5.48
C ARG A 131 -5.64 -21.42 4.20
N GLY A 132 -4.79 -22.44 4.36
CA GLY A 132 -4.26 -23.21 3.24
C GLY A 132 -5.30 -24.14 2.63
N LYS A 133 -4.90 -24.82 1.55
CA LYS A 133 -5.79 -25.77 0.84
C LYS A 133 -6.07 -27.05 1.64
N GLU A 134 -5.22 -27.38 2.60
CA GLU A 134 -5.37 -28.56 3.46
C GLU A 134 -6.11 -28.24 4.76
N VAL A 135 -6.66 -29.27 5.41
CA VAL A 135 -7.37 -29.12 6.67
C VAL A 135 -6.36 -28.71 7.76
N ASN A 136 -6.61 -27.57 8.40
CA ASN A 136 -5.73 -26.96 9.41
C ASN A 136 -4.33 -26.53 8.94
N SER A 137 -4.08 -26.42 7.62
CA SER A 137 -2.86 -25.79 7.14
C SER A 137 -3.02 -24.27 7.09
N THR A 138 -1.92 -23.57 7.39
CA THR A 138 -1.83 -22.11 7.31
C THR A 138 -0.70 -21.79 6.34
N GLU A 139 -1.00 -21.01 5.31
CA GLU A 139 -0.05 -20.59 4.29
C GLU A 139 0.26 -19.11 4.48
N ILE A 140 1.52 -18.73 4.32
CA ILE A 140 1.92 -17.33 4.26
C ILE A 140 1.48 -16.78 2.91
N ARG A 141 0.92 -15.57 2.89
CA ARG A 141 0.57 -14.86 1.66
C ARG A 141 0.98 -13.40 1.74
N ILE A 142 1.33 -12.85 0.59
CA ILE A 142 1.67 -11.43 0.44
C ILE A 142 0.70 -10.82 -0.57
N LYS A 143 0.28 -9.57 -0.31
CA LYS A 143 -0.54 -8.82 -1.25
C LYS A 143 -0.21 -7.34 -1.25
N CYS A 144 -0.06 -6.74 -2.43
CA CYS A 144 0.00 -5.28 -2.59
C CYS A 144 -1.38 -4.71 -2.28
N ILE A 145 -1.43 -3.71 -1.40
CA ILE A 145 -2.66 -2.98 -1.08
C ILE A 145 -2.57 -1.60 -1.69
N ASP A 146 -3.66 -1.21 -2.34
CA ASP A 146 -3.82 0.13 -2.88
C ASP A 146 -3.59 1.20 -1.78
N PRO A 147 -2.66 2.14 -1.98
CA PRO A 147 -2.38 3.22 -1.02
C PRO A 147 -3.59 4.09 -0.65
N ARG A 148 -4.69 4.03 -1.42
CA ARG A 148 -5.95 4.73 -1.11
C ARG A 148 -6.76 4.06 0.01
N GLY A 149 -6.49 2.80 0.34
CA GLY A 149 -7.20 2.05 1.38
C GLY A 149 -6.42 1.87 2.68
N ILE A 150 -5.13 2.25 2.70
CA ILE A 150 -4.21 1.95 3.80
C ILE A 150 -3.27 3.13 4.09
N PHE A 151 -2.97 3.33 5.36
CA PHE A 151 -1.95 4.28 5.79
C PHE A 151 -1.12 3.74 6.95
N LEU A 152 0.12 4.22 7.03
CA LEU A 152 1.04 3.96 8.12
C LEU A 152 0.93 5.08 9.17
N VAL A 153 0.94 4.71 10.45
CA VAL A 153 1.04 5.64 11.59
C VAL A 153 2.43 5.50 12.20
N THR A 154 3.12 6.63 12.39
CA THR A 154 4.46 6.70 12.97
C THR A 154 4.47 7.60 14.19
N ASP A 155 5.49 7.43 15.02
CA ASP A 155 5.79 8.31 16.14
C ASP A 155 6.27 9.70 15.66
N ASP A 156 6.31 10.67 16.58
CA ASP A 156 6.82 12.03 16.37
C ASP A 156 8.34 12.15 16.52
N THR A 157 9.02 11.04 16.78
CA THR A 157 10.49 10.99 16.83
C THR A 157 11.12 11.33 15.48
N VAL A 158 12.39 11.77 15.52
CA VAL A 158 13.17 12.06 14.31
C VAL A 158 13.27 10.83 13.40
N ASP A 159 13.38 9.65 14.01
CA ASP A 159 13.47 8.36 13.31
C ASP A 159 12.13 7.89 12.73
N LYS A 160 11.01 8.49 13.15
CA LYS A 160 9.64 8.17 12.71
C LYS A 160 9.32 6.69 12.81
N ASN A 161 9.54 6.14 14.01
CA ASN A 161 9.30 4.72 14.28
C ASN A 161 7.87 4.32 13.93
N SER A 162 7.72 3.24 13.16
CA SER A 162 6.42 2.70 12.75
C SER A 162 5.66 2.16 13.96
N LEU A 163 4.45 2.67 14.20
CA LEU A 163 3.59 2.23 15.31
C LEU A 163 2.65 1.11 14.84
N PHE A 164 1.83 1.39 13.83
CA PHE A 164 0.90 0.45 13.23
C PHE A 164 0.42 0.95 11.87
N ALA A 165 -0.13 0.07 11.05
CA ALA A 165 -0.84 0.44 9.84
C ALA A 165 -2.34 0.17 9.98
N VAL A 166 -3.14 1.00 9.32
CA VAL A 166 -4.59 0.86 9.31
C VAL A 166 -5.04 0.70 7.88
N HIS A 167 -5.63 -0.46 7.59
CA HIS A 167 -6.33 -0.70 6.34
C HIS A 167 -7.83 -0.60 6.62
N TYR A 168 -8.53 0.27 5.89
CA TYR A 168 -9.96 0.44 6.05
C TYR A 168 -10.67 0.34 4.71
N GLN A 169 -11.81 -0.33 4.71
CA GLN A 169 -12.64 -0.50 3.52
C GLN A 169 -14.07 -0.07 3.80
N PRO A 170 -14.69 0.72 2.89
CA PRO A 170 -16.11 1.00 2.97
C PRO A 170 -16.88 -0.31 2.74
N VAL A 171 -17.79 -0.63 3.66
CA VAL A 171 -18.78 -1.68 3.48
C VAL A 171 -19.97 -1.08 2.78
N PHE A 172 -20.28 -1.64 1.61
CA PHE A 172 -21.42 -1.23 0.82
C PHE A 172 -22.62 -2.13 1.11
N ASP A 173 -23.79 -1.52 1.20
CA ASP A 173 -25.08 -2.21 1.15
C ASP A 173 -25.33 -2.79 -0.24
N LEU A 174 -26.28 -3.72 -0.34
CA LEU A 174 -26.77 -4.25 -1.62
C LEU A 174 -27.32 -3.16 -2.56
N GLN A 175 -27.72 -2.01 -2.00
CA GLN A 175 -28.18 -0.82 -2.72
C GLN A 175 -27.05 0.18 -3.05
N GLY A 176 -25.79 -0.14 -2.72
CA GLY A 176 -24.63 0.70 -2.99
C GLY A 176 -24.39 1.84 -2.01
N GLY A 177 -25.16 1.94 -0.92
CA GLY A 177 -24.91 2.89 0.17
C GLY A 177 -23.73 2.47 1.04
N ILE A 178 -22.96 3.42 1.58
CA ILE A 178 -21.88 3.10 2.54
C ILE A 178 -22.49 2.97 3.94
N VAL A 179 -22.42 1.77 4.52
CA VAL A 179 -23.04 1.44 5.82
C VAL A 179 -22.08 1.72 6.97
N SER A 180 -20.83 1.29 6.80
CA SER A 180 -19.79 1.38 7.81
C SER A 180 -18.42 1.24 7.14
N ARG A 181 -17.35 1.54 7.87
CA ARG A 181 -15.98 1.25 7.42
C ARG A 181 -15.41 0.14 8.29
N VAL A 182 -15.10 -1.00 7.69
CA VAL A 182 -14.38 -2.05 8.40
C VAL A 182 -12.94 -1.63 8.49
N THR A 183 -12.45 -1.50 9.73
CA THR A 183 -11.07 -1.15 10.02
C THR A 183 -10.34 -2.44 10.39
N LYS A 184 -9.42 -2.87 9.55
CA LYS A 184 -8.47 -3.94 9.86
C LYS A 184 -7.15 -3.30 10.23
N LYS A 185 -6.73 -3.54 11.46
CA LYS A 185 -5.41 -3.15 11.91
C LYS A 185 -4.41 -4.17 11.37
N CYS A 186 -3.38 -3.67 10.69
CA CYS A 186 -2.30 -4.49 10.18
C CYS A 186 -1.03 -4.13 10.96
N TRP A 187 -0.42 -5.13 11.57
CA TRP A 187 0.89 -4.95 12.18
C TRP A 187 1.95 -4.97 11.09
N PHE A 188 2.79 -3.95 11.09
CA PHE A 188 3.93 -3.86 10.20
C PHE A 188 5.17 -4.37 10.93
N TRP A 189 5.94 -5.26 10.30
CA TRP A 189 7.25 -5.64 10.81
C TRP A 189 8.30 -4.70 10.20
N ALA A 190 8.80 -3.76 10.99
CA ALA A 190 10.05 -3.08 10.66
C ALA A 190 11.20 -4.00 11.10
N ILE A 191 12.03 -4.44 10.14
CA ILE A 191 13.28 -5.15 10.45
C ILE A 191 14.28 -4.11 10.95
N GLU A 192 14.39 -3.95 12.26
CA GLU A 192 15.53 -3.26 12.88
C GLU A 192 16.62 -4.28 13.22
N ASN A 193 17.87 -3.88 12.99
CA ASN A 193 19.06 -4.69 13.26
C ASN A 193 19.02 -5.26 14.69
N VAL A 194 19.14 -6.58 14.76
CA VAL A 194 19.27 -7.41 15.98
C VAL A 194 17.95 -7.68 16.73
N GLY A 195 17.32 -8.80 16.35
CA GLY A 195 16.39 -9.54 17.23
C GLY A 195 14.91 -9.36 16.88
N ILE A 196 14.37 -10.32 16.13
CA ILE A 196 12.92 -10.46 15.89
C ILE A 196 12.23 -10.74 17.23
N ARG A 197 11.56 -9.73 17.78
CA ARG A 197 10.61 -9.86 18.89
C ARG A 197 9.37 -9.01 18.65
N SER A 198 8.31 -9.64 18.15
CA SER A 198 6.91 -9.39 18.54
C SER A 198 5.95 -10.22 17.69
N SER A 199 5.74 -11.47 18.09
CA SER A 199 4.62 -12.30 17.64
C SER A 199 3.27 -11.60 17.86
N VAL A 200 2.45 -11.41 16.82
CA VAL A 200 1.00 -11.26 16.95
C VAL A 200 0.30 -11.94 15.77
N LEU A 201 -0.36 -13.05 16.12
CA LEU A 201 -1.34 -13.80 15.34
C LEU A 201 -2.64 -12.99 15.30
N PHE A 202 -3.37 -12.96 14.17
CA PHE A 202 -4.81 -12.72 14.20
C PHE A 202 -5.53 -13.77 13.36
N VAL A 203 -6.49 -14.42 14.03
CA VAL A 203 -7.53 -15.31 13.49
C VAL A 203 -8.66 -14.47 12.92
#